data_AF-A0AA36IVB3-F1
#
_entry.id   AF-A0AA36IVB3-F1
#
_cell.length_a   1.000
_cell.length_b   1.000
_cell.length_c   1.000
_cell.angle_alpha   90.00
_cell.angle_beta   90.00
_cell.angle_gamma   90.00
#
_symmetry.space_group_name_H-M   'P 1'
#
loop_
_entity.id
_entity.type
_entity.pdbx_description
1 polymer ?
#
loop_
_entity_poly.entity_id
_entity_poly.type
_entity_poly.pdbx_seq_one_letter_code
_entity_poly.pdbx_strand_id
1 'polypeptide(L)'
;MPRLGEVEIGEVLDAICDPDDNLGEWITFYDITQQDSELLLQQRDGVGECRRECSTLTHACRAVFDEYREDMTEMLFKHYRTETPKKLSAEKFVSRVCTKMSKSCPAKSAPAGFQHKDEQWLPVMDPDSYKMRKMQHALNKQSKDGVGAPVQFLDPMGPMMMEDEDL
;
A
#
# COMPACT_ATOMS: atom_id res chain seq x y z
N MET A 1 4.52 -9.68 23.80
CA MET A 1 4.79 -9.21 22.43
C MET A 1 6.29 -9.05 22.28
N PRO A 2 6.94 -9.64 21.27
CA PRO A 2 8.37 -9.42 21.01
C PRO A 2 8.64 -7.93 20.80
N ARG A 3 9.80 -7.42 21.25
CA ARG A 3 10.23 -6.05 20.97
C ARG A 3 10.77 -6.00 19.55
N LEU A 4 10.16 -5.19 18.69
CA LEU A 4 10.65 -5.02 17.32
C LEU A 4 12.00 -4.28 17.32
N GLY A 5 12.94 -4.79 16.53
CA GLY A 5 14.18 -4.12 16.16
C GLY A 5 13.94 -3.01 15.13
N GLU A 6 14.94 -2.17 14.94
CA GLU A 6 14.89 -1.09 13.93
C GLU A 6 14.72 -1.63 12.51
N VAL A 7 15.42 -2.74 12.20
CA VAL A 7 15.32 -3.45 10.92
C VAL A 7 13.89 -3.93 10.67
N GLU A 8 13.29 -4.61 11.66
CA GLU A 8 11.92 -5.14 11.56
C GLU A 8 10.89 -4.00 11.41
N ILE A 9 11.11 -2.85 12.04
CA ILE A 9 10.26 -1.66 11.85
C ILE A 9 10.41 -1.13 10.42
N GLY A 10 11.63 -1.05 9.90
CA GLY A 10 11.90 -0.63 8.52
C GLY A 10 11.19 -1.53 7.51
N GLU A 11 11.23 -2.85 7.70
CA GLU A 11 10.55 -3.83 6.85
C GLU A 11 9.02 -3.65 6.87
N VAL A 12 8.44 -3.35 8.04
CA VAL A 12 7.01 -3.02 8.16
C VAL A 12 6.66 -1.76 7.36
N LEU A 13 7.50 -0.71 7.46
CA LEU A 13 7.28 0.53 6.72
C LEU A 13 7.42 0.37 5.20
N ASP A 14 8.26 -0.57 4.73
CA ASP A 14 8.37 -0.88 3.30
C ASP A 14 7.15 -1.65 2.78
N ALA A 15 6.59 -2.53 3.61
CA ALA A 15 5.50 -3.42 3.24
C ALA A 15 4.11 -2.76 3.31
N ILE A 16 3.92 -1.76 4.17
CA ILE A 16 2.58 -1.18 4.43
C ILE A 16 1.99 -0.43 3.23
N CYS A 17 2.82 0.01 2.29
CA CYS A 17 2.38 0.66 1.06
C CYS A 17 2.39 -0.27 -0.16
N ASP A 18 2.47 -1.59 0.05
CA ASP A 18 2.48 -2.58 -1.03
C ASP A 18 1.19 -3.42 -1.03
N PRO A 19 0.27 -3.24 -1.99
CA PRO A 19 -0.98 -3.98 -2.03
C PRO A 19 -0.79 -5.50 -2.26
N ASP A 20 0.37 -5.92 -2.75
CA ASP A 20 0.74 -7.34 -2.87
C ASP A 20 1.32 -7.92 -1.57
N ASP A 21 1.76 -7.09 -0.62
CA ASP A 21 2.17 -7.53 0.71
C ASP A 21 0.95 -7.70 1.63
N ASN A 22 1.06 -8.57 2.63
CA ASN A 22 -0.01 -8.75 3.62
C ASN A 22 -0.22 -7.48 4.46
N LEU A 23 0.86 -6.73 4.72
CA LEU A 23 0.76 -5.49 5.49
C LEU A 23 0.19 -4.32 4.68
N GLY A 24 0.27 -4.35 3.35
CA GLY A 24 -0.29 -3.31 2.47
C GLY A 24 -1.59 -3.70 1.77
N GLU A 25 -2.06 -4.95 1.91
CA GLU A 25 -3.32 -5.44 1.34
C GLU A 25 -4.52 -4.55 1.70
N TRP A 26 -4.48 -3.85 2.83
CA TRP A 26 -5.50 -2.89 3.24
C TRP A 26 -5.86 -1.88 2.14
N ILE A 27 -4.91 -1.51 1.27
CA ILE A 27 -5.13 -0.57 0.16
C ILE A 27 -6.24 -1.08 -0.77
N THR A 28 -6.31 -2.39 -0.99
CA THR A 28 -7.27 -3.03 -1.89
C THR A 28 -8.72 -3.02 -1.38
N PHE A 29 -8.92 -2.73 -0.09
CA PHE A 29 -10.24 -2.57 0.53
C PHE A 29 -10.82 -1.18 0.34
N TYR A 30 -10.07 -0.25 -0.26
CA TYR A 30 -10.52 1.13 -0.43
C TYR A 30 -10.71 1.50 -1.88
N ASP A 31 -11.70 2.37 -2.09
CA ASP A 31 -12.09 2.95 -3.35
C ASP A 31 -12.10 4.48 -3.23
N ILE A 32 -11.79 5.20 -4.30
CA ILE A 32 -11.82 6.66 -4.32
C ILE A 32 -13.11 7.09 -4.98
N THR A 33 -14.03 7.62 -4.19
CA THR A 33 -15.30 8.16 -4.69
C THR A 33 -15.29 9.67 -4.65
N GLN A 34 -16.11 10.32 -5.48
CA GLN A 34 -16.32 11.76 -5.41
C GLN A 34 -17.73 12.08 -4.96
N GLN A 35 -17.85 12.86 -3.89
CA GLN A 35 -19.11 13.47 -3.47
C GLN A 35 -18.96 14.99 -3.56
N ASP A 36 -19.81 15.62 -4.38
CA ASP A 36 -19.72 17.04 -4.70
C ASP A 36 -18.31 17.45 -5.20
N SER A 37 -17.59 18.26 -4.43
CA SER A 37 -16.22 18.71 -4.73
C SER A 37 -15.16 18.00 -3.88
N GLU A 38 -15.53 16.97 -3.13
CA GLU A 38 -14.65 16.24 -2.21
C GLU A 38 -14.37 14.82 -2.70
N LEU A 39 -13.11 14.42 -2.59
CA LEU A 39 -12.68 13.04 -2.76
C LEU A 39 -12.81 12.31 -1.43
N LEU A 40 -13.51 11.19 -1.43
CA LEU A 40 -13.76 10.35 -0.27
C LEU A 40 -13.13 8.98 -0.47
N LEU A 41 -12.45 8.51 0.57
CA LEU A 41 -11.96 7.15 0.63
C LEU A 41 -13.07 6.25 1.20
N GLN A 42 -13.66 5.39 0.37
CA GLN A 42 -14.73 4.49 0.78
C GLN A 42 -14.18 3.09 1.05
N GLN A 43 -14.38 2.59 2.27
CA GLN A 43 -14.05 1.21 2.61
C GLN A 43 -15.09 0.25 2.01
N ARG A 44 -14.62 -0.88 1.49
CA ARG A 44 -15.40 -1.98 0.92
C ARG A 44 -15.33 -3.22 1.81
N ASP A 45 -16.29 -4.13 1.64
CA ASP A 45 -16.44 -5.33 2.47
C ASP A 45 -15.46 -6.47 2.12
N GLY A 46 -14.65 -6.30 1.07
CA GLY A 46 -13.74 -7.33 0.59
C GLY A 46 -12.51 -6.76 -0.12
N VAL A 47 -11.69 -7.67 -0.63
CA VAL A 47 -10.47 -7.36 -1.41
C VAL A 47 -10.87 -7.04 -2.83
N GLY A 48 -10.39 -5.90 -3.34
CA GLY A 48 -10.61 -5.44 -4.70
C GLY A 48 -9.44 -5.75 -5.61
N GLU A 49 -9.71 -5.83 -6.91
CA GLU A 49 -8.67 -5.83 -7.93
C GLU A 49 -7.88 -4.53 -7.90
N CYS A 50 -6.56 -4.62 -7.72
CA CYS A 50 -5.72 -3.44 -7.63
C CYS A 50 -5.45 -2.85 -9.01
N ARG A 51 -6.17 -1.77 -9.34
CA ARG A 51 -6.04 -1.04 -10.61
C ARG A 51 -5.63 0.42 -10.37
N ARG A 52 -6.21 1.40 -11.07
CA ARG A 52 -5.70 2.79 -11.07
C ARG A 52 -5.90 3.48 -9.73
N GLU A 53 -7.03 3.28 -9.07
CA GLU A 53 -7.31 3.94 -7.79
C GLU A 53 -6.51 3.31 -6.66
N CYS A 54 -6.42 1.99 -6.62
CA CYS A 54 -5.49 1.27 -5.74
C CYS A 54 -4.05 1.76 -5.96
N SER A 55 -3.58 1.89 -7.21
CA SER A 55 -2.26 2.44 -7.52
C SER A 55 -2.08 3.89 -7.04
N THR A 56 -3.14 4.70 -7.11
CA THR A 56 -3.15 6.08 -6.59
C THR A 56 -2.96 6.10 -5.07
N LEU A 57 -3.64 5.20 -4.34
CA LEU A 57 -3.46 5.05 -2.90
C LEU A 57 -2.06 4.54 -2.53
N THR A 58 -1.54 3.56 -3.26
CA THR A 58 -0.15 3.09 -3.11
C THR A 58 0.84 4.22 -3.31
N HIS A 59 0.65 5.05 -4.35
CA HIS A 59 1.50 6.20 -4.60
C HIS A 59 1.41 7.24 -3.48
N ALA A 60 0.20 7.56 -3.01
CA ALA A 60 0.00 8.50 -1.90
C ALA A 60 0.62 7.99 -0.59
N CYS A 61 0.54 6.69 -0.33
CA CYS A 61 1.19 6.04 0.80
C CYS A 61 2.71 6.19 0.70
N ARG A 62 3.31 5.76 -0.41
CA ARG A 62 4.77 5.84 -0.63
C ARG A 62 5.30 7.27 -0.57
N ALA A 63 4.56 8.24 -1.11
CA ALA A 63 4.97 9.64 -1.04
C ALA A 63 5.19 10.14 0.40
N VAL A 64 4.38 9.67 1.36
CA VAL A 64 4.58 9.99 2.78
C VAL A 64 5.63 9.08 3.40
N PHE A 65 5.57 7.77 3.13
CA PHE A 65 6.41 6.81 3.84
C PHE A 65 7.88 6.89 3.44
N ASP A 66 8.18 7.07 2.15
CA ASP A 66 9.54 7.12 1.63
C ASP A 66 10.24 8.44 2.04
N GLU A 67 9.52 9.56 2.00
CA GLU A 67 10.07 10.87 2.38
C GLU A 67 10.43 10.95 3.87
N TYR A 68 9.62 10.32 4.73
CA TYR A 68 9.73 10.43 6.19
C TYR A 68 10.17 9.12 6.87
N ARG A 69 10.73 8.18 6.11
CA ARG A 69 11.06 6.81 6.56
C ARG A 69 11.91 6.78 7.83
N GLU A 70 13.03 7.50 7.83
CA GLU A 70 13.98 7.51 8.95
C GLU A 70 13.34 8.07 10.22
N ASP A 71 12.65 9.22 10.11
CA ASP A 71 11.96 9.86 11.24
C ASP A 71 10.87 8.97 11.84
N MET A 72 10.08 8.29 11.00
CA MET A 72 9.06 7.36 11.46
C MET A 72 9.67 6.13 12.11
N THR A 73 10.73 5.57 11.51
CA THR A 73 11.47 4.42 12.05
C THR A 73 12.01 4.74 13.43
N GLU A 74 12.68 5.87 13.59
CA GLU A 74 13.26 6.31 14.85
C GLU A 74 12.18 6.55 15.91
N MET A 75 11.07 7.20 15.54
CA MET A 75 9.95 7.46 16.44
C MET A 75 9.29 6.17 16.95
N LEU A 76 9.04 5.21 16.05
CA LEU A 76 8.47 3.91 16.39
C LEU A 76 9.45 3.10 17.24
N PHE A 77 10.72 3.05 16.84
CA PHE A 77 11.76 2.32 17.56
C PHE A 77 11.96 2.82 19.00
N LYS A 78 12.05 4.15 19.18
CA LYS A 78 12.11 4.76 20.52
C LYS A 78 10.91 4.36 21.36
N HIS A 79 9.70 4.35 20.78
CA HIS A 79 8.49 3.95 21.47
C HIS A 79 8.52 2.47 21.90
N TYR A 80 8.95 1.55 21.03
CA TYR A 80 9.03 0.12 21.35
C TYR A 80 10.14 -0.25 22.34
N ARG A 81 11.21 0.56 22.44
CA ARG A 81 12.37 0.28 23.31
C ARG A 81 12.32 0.96 24.67
N THR A 82 11.62 2.08 24.84
CA THR A 82 11.53 2.73 26.14
C THR A 82 10.74 1.88 27.14
N GLU A 83 11.37 1.49 28.25
CA GLU A 83 10.71 0.81 29.38
C GLU A 83 9.66 1.69 30.08
N THR A 84 9.78 3.01 29.89
CA THR A 84 8.78 3.98 30.31
C THR A 84 7.76 4.18 29.20
N PRO A 85 6.46 4.00 29.46
CA PRO A 85 5.41 4.08 28.45
C PRO A 85 5.12 5.54 28.12
N LYS A 86 6.03 6.23 27.41
CA LYS A 86 5.63 7.38 26.59
C LYS A 86 4.78 6.80 25.46
N LYS A 87 3.48 6.64 25.73
CA LYS A 87 2.51 6.10 24.78
C LYS A 87 2.44 7.01 23.55
N LEU A 88 3.16 6.64 22.51
CA LEU A 88 2.86 7.04 21.15
C LEU A 88 1.54 6.35 20.81
N SER A 89 0.44 7.10 20.83
CA SER A 89 -0.85 6.61 20.32
C SER A 89 -0.86 6.74 18.80
N ALA A 90 -1.71 5.96 18.13
CA ALA A 90 -1.93 6.10 16.69
C ALA A 90 -2.27 7.55 16.30
N GLU A 91 -3.12 8.23 17.07
CA GLU A 91 -3.48 9.64 16.86
C GLU A 91 -2.25 10.57 16.92
N LYS A 92 -1.35 10.38 17.88
CA LYS A 92 -0.13 11.18 18.00
C LYS A 92 0.83 10.92 16.85
N PHE A 93 0.95 9.66 16.43
CA PHE A 93 1.74 9.28 15.27
C PHE A 93 1.19 9.93 13.99
N VAL A 94 -0.11 9.77 13.72
CA VAL A 94 -0.79 10.37 12.56
C VAL A 94 -0.68 11.89 12.57
N SER A 95 -0.91 12.54 13.71
CA SER A 95 -0.75 14.01 13.81
C SER A 95 0.69 14.45 13.53
N ARG A 96 1.68 13.71 14.04
CA ARG A 96 3.10 14.01 13.81
C ARG A 96 3.45 13.86 12.34
N VAL A 97 3.10 12.73 11.72
CA VAL A 97 3.40 12.43 10.31
C VAL A 97 2.60 13.34 9.38
N CYS A 98 1.27 13.28 9.41
CA CYS A 98 0.43 13.95 8.41
C CYS A 98 0.38 15.47 8.57
N THR A 99 0.38 16.00 9.80
CA THR A 99 0.21 17.44 10.05
C THR A 99 1.54 18.16 10.18
N LYS A 100 2.48 17.61 10.98
CA LYS A 100 3.71 18.33 11.33
C LYS A 100 4.85 18.08 10.33
N MET A 101 4.99 16.84 9.87
CA MET A 101 6.08 16.44 8.98
C MET A 101 5.68 16.67 7.52
N SER A 102 4.73 15.89 6.99
CA SER A 102 4.35 15.95 5.58
C SER A 102 3.52 17.17 5.20
N LYS A 103 2.82 17.77 6.19
CA LYS A 103 1.84 18.84 5.97
C LYS A 103 0.75 18.46 4.95
N SER A 104 0.52 17.16 4.76
CA SER A 104 -0.54 16.64 3.90
C SER A 104 -1.93 16.84 4.52
N CYS A 105 -1.99 17.00 5.85
CA CYS A 105 -3.19 17.33 6.60
C CYS A 105 -3.17 18.82 7.05
N PRO A 106 -4.29 19.56 6.92
CA PRO A 106 -5.60 19.13 6.43
C PRO A 106 -5.64 18.91 4.91
N ALA A 107 -6.53 18.03 4.48
CA ALA A 107 -6.70 17.69 3.06
C ALA A 107 -6.96 18.96 2.23
N LYS A 108 -6.26 19.09 1.11
CA LYS A 108 -6.57 20.13 0.12
C LYS A 108 -7.85 19.69 -0.60
N SER A 109 -8.82 20.60 -0.71
CA SER A 109 -9.99 20.38 -1.57
C SER A 109 -9.53 20.15 -3.01
N ALA A 110 -10.25 19.28 -3.72
CA ALA A 110 -10.00 19.11 -5.14
C ALA A 110 -10.15 20.48 -5.86
N PRO A 111 -9.37 20.75 -6.92
CA PRO A 111 -9.51 21.99 -7.67
C PRO A 111 -10.95 22.19 -8.16
N ALA A 112 -11.38 23.45 -8.27
CA ALA A 112 -12.72 23.76 -8.76
C ALA A 112 -12.95 23.14 -10.15
N GLY A 113 -14.04 22.40 -10.31
CA GLY A 113 -14.37 21.69 -11.56
C GLY A 113 -13.60 20.39 -11.77
N PHE A 114 -12.81 19.93 -10.78
CA PHE A 114 -12.21 18.60 -10.83
C PHE A 114 -13.30 17.53 -10.87
N GLN A 115 -13.23 16.67 -11.87
CA GLN A 115 -14.07 15.48 -11.98
C GLN A 115 -13.17 14.28 -11.86
N HIS A 116 -13.34 13.54 -10.77
CA HIS A 116 -12.74 12.24 -10.59
C HIS A 116 -13.22 11.33 -11.71
N LYS A 117 -12.28 10.74 -12.43
CA LYS A 117 -12.60 9.63 -13.32
C LYS A 117 -12.80 8.45 -12.40
N ASP A 118 -14.04 8.16 -12.02
CA ASP A 118 -14.37 7.08 -11.11
C ASP A 118 -14.14 5.72 -11.79
N GLU A 119 -13.34 4.86 -11.17
CA GLU A 119 -13.13 3.51 -11.60
C GLU A 119 -13.95 2.56 -10.72
N GLN A 120 -14.90 1.85 -11.30
CA GLN A 120 -15.76 0.93 -10.55
C GLN A 120 -14.94 -0.10 -9.78
N TRP A 121 -14.97 -0.07 -8.45
CA TRP A 121 -14.38 -1.13 -7.62
C TRP A 121 -14.90 -2.52 -8.02
N LEU A 122 -13.97 -3.45 -8.29
CA LEU A 122 -14.28 -4.83 -8.63
C LEU A 122 -13.74 -5.76 -7.54
N PRO A 123 -14.55 -6.67 -6.99
CA PRO A 123 -14.04 -7.70 -6.10
C PRO A 123 -13.09 -8.61 -6.88
N VAL A 124 -12.13 -9.20 -6.18
CA VAL A 124 -11.32 -10.29 -6.73
C VAL A 124 -12.24 -11.42 -7.18
N MET A 125 -12.26 -11.68 -8.48
CA MET A 125 -13.13 -12.69 -9.08
C MET A 125 -12.49 -14.08 -9.15
N ASP A 126 -11.16 -14.13 -9.20
CA ASP A 126 -10.37 -15.36 -9.21
C ASP A 126 -9.49 -15.44 -7.95
N PRO A 127 -9.98 -16.13 -6.90
CA PRO A 127 -9.24 -16.29 -5.66
C PRO A 127 -7.91 -17.03 -5.83
N ASP A 128 -7.79 -17.90 -6.82
CA ASP A 128 -6.59 -18.70 -7.01
C ASP A 128 -5.51 -17.91 -7.73
N SER A 129 -5.87 -17.15 -8.77
CA SER A 129 -4.96 -16.16 -9.38
C SER A 129 -4.50 -15.10 -8.37
N TYR A 130 -5.39 -14.64 -7.50
CA TYR A 130 -5.03 -13.76 -6.40
C TYR A 130 -3.98 -14.37 -5.46
N LYS A 131 -4.21 -15.61 -5.00
CA LYS A 131 -3.24 -16.32 -4.14
C LYS A 131 -1.90 -16.55 -4.86
N MET A 132 -1.93 -16.90 -6.14
CA MET A 132 -0.72 -17.10 -6.94
C MET A 132 0.09 -15.81 -7.04
N ARG A 133 -0.57 -14.66 -7.31
CA ARG A 133 0.07 -13.34 -7.30
C ARG A 133 0.72 -13.02 -5.96
N LYS A 134 0.00 -13.22 -4.85
CA LYS A 134 0.53 -13.01 -3.48
C LYS A 134 1.72 -13.92 -3.18
N MET A 135 1.65 -15.19 -3.58
CA MET A 135 2.73 -16.16 -3.42
C MET A 135 3.96 -15.76 -4.25
N GLN A 136 3.76 -15.35 -5.50
CA GLN A 136 4.82 -14.84 -6.37
C GLN A 136 5.53 -13.64 -5.76
N HIS A 137 4.75 -12.68 -5.25
CA HIS A 137 5.27 -11.50 -4.59
C HIS A 137 6.14 -11.87 -3.38
N ALA A 138 5.66 -12.77 -2.52
CA ALA A 138 6.40 -13.24 -1.35
C ALA A 138 7.72 -13.94 -1.72
N LEU A 139 7.72 -14.78 -2.76
CA LEU A 139 8.93 -15.44 -3.26
C LEU A 139 9.93 -14.42 -3.84
N ASN A 140 9.44 -13.48 -4.63
CA ASN A 140 10.28 -12.43 -5.22
C ASN A 140 10.90 -11.49 -4.17
N LYS A 141 10.18 -11.24 -3.07
CA LYS A 141 10.72 -10.50 -1.92
C LYS A 141 11.91 -11.25 -1.29
N GLN A 142 11.76 -12.54 -1.01
CA GLN A 142 12.84 -13.39 -0.47
C GLN A 142 14.07 -13.48 -1.39
N SER A 143 13.84 -13.47 -2.71
CA SER A 143 14.93 -13.45 -3.69
C SER A 143 15.74 -12.16 -3.69
N LYS A 144 15.10 -11.01 -3.47
CA LYS A 144 15.80 -9.72 -3.33
C LYS A 144 16.72 -9.70 -2.10
N ASP A 145 16.36 -10.42 -1.04
CA ASP A 145 17.11 -10.49 0.21
C ASP A 145 18.23 -11.55 0.20
N GLY A 146 18.50 -12.18 -0.96
CA GLY A 146 19.70 -13.01 -1.18
C GLY A 146 19.45 -14.51 -1.40
N VAL A 147 18.19 -14.94 -1.61
CA VAL A 147 17.87 -16.37 -1.84
C VAL A 147 17.12 -16.57 -3.17
N GLY A 148 17.87 -16.87 -4.24
CA GLY A 148 17.32 -17.38 -5.50
C GLY A 148 16.97 -16.32 -6.56
N ALA A 149 16.59 -16.80 -7.75
CA ALA A 149 16.17 -15.97 -8.87
C ALA A 149 14.68 -15.60 -8.75
N PRO A 150 14.26 -14.42 -9.28
CA PRO A 150 12.85 -14.03 -9.27
C PRO A 150 12.00 -15.05 -10.03
N VAL A 151 10.83 -15.34 -9.51
CA VAL A 151 9.84 -16.25 -10.08
C VAL A 151 8.74 -15.49 -10.81
N GLN A 152 8.36 -16.01 -11.98
CA GLN A 152 7.16 -15.61 -12.69
C GLN A 152 6.28 -16.82 -12.92
N PHE A 153 5.14 -16.87 -12.24
CA PHE A 153 4.08 -17.83 -12.59
C PHE A 153 3.39 -17.28 -13.84
N LEU A 154 3.32 -18.07 -14.91
CA LEU A 154 2.53 -17.72 -16.08
C LEU A 154 1.05 -17.71 -15.67
N ASP A 155 0.37 -16.60 -15.91
CA ASP A 155 -1.09 -16.55 -15.90
C ASP A 155 -1.59 -17.45 -17.04
N PRO A 156 -2.31 -18.56 -16.76
CA PRO A 156 -2.86 -19.41 -17.81
C PRO A 156 -3.91 -18.69 -18.67
N MET A 157 -4.36 -17.50 -18.25
CA MET A 157 -5.32 -16.63 -18.95
C MET A 157 -4.69 -15.28 -19.35
N GLY A 158 -3.37 -15.20 -19.48
CA GLY A 158 -2.70 -14.05 -20.09
C GLY A 158 -3.26 -13.75 -21.49
N PRO A 159 -3.12 -12.51 -22.00
CA PRO A 159 -3.63 -12.18 -23.32
C PRO A 159 -3.02 -13.14 -24.33
N MET A 160 -3.86 -13.92 -25.02
CA MET A 160 -3.49 -14.57 -26.28
C MET A 160 -3.13 -13.44 -27.24
N MET A 161 -1.90 -12.96 -27.16
CA MET A 161 -1.29 -12.13 -28.18
C MET A 161 -1.11 -13.07 -29.36
N MET A 162 -2.00 -12.93 -30.35
CA MET A 162 -1.77 -13.41 -31.70
C MET A 162 -0.41 -12.88 -32.14
N GLU A 163 0.56 -13.77 -32.24
CA GLU A 163 1.68 -13.60 -33.15
C GLU A 163 1.12 -13.82 -34.56
N ASP A 164 0.51 -12.77 -35.13
CA ASP A 164 0.33 -12.65 -36.58
C ASP A 164 1.32 -11.60 -37.07
N GLU A 165 2.58 -12.01 -37.19
CA GLU A 165 3.48 -11.47 -38.23
C GLU A 165 4.18 -12.66 -38.90
N ASP A 166 4.08 -12.68 -40.24
CA ASP A 166 4.80 -13.50 -41.23
C ASP A 166 4.18 -14.83 -41.72
N LEU A 167 3.14 -14.75 -42.57
CA LEU A 167 3.16 -15.20 -43.99
C LEU A 167 1.88 -14.85 -44.78
#